data_AF-A0A8C8DJ94-F1
#
_entry.id   AF-A0A8C8DJ94-F1
#
_cell.length_a   1.000
_cell.length_b   1.000
_cell.length_c   1.000
_cell.angle_alpha   90.00
_cell.angle_beta   90.00
_cell.angle_gamma   90.00
#
_symmetry.space_group_name_H-M   'P 1'
#
loop_
_entity.id
_entity.type
_entity.pdbx_description
1 polymer ?
#
loop_
_entity_poly.entity_id
_entity_poly.type
_entity_poly.pdbx_seq_one_letter_code
_entity_poly.pdbx_strand_id
1 'polypeptide(L)'
;MASAYLTHQQKVLRLYKKSLRHLESWCVFRDKYRFYACLLRARFDENKHEKDMVKATLMLKAGEEEFWTNQHPQPYIFPDSPGGTSYERYECYKVPDWVLDYWHPSEKAMYPDYFSKREQWKKLRMQSWDREVAQLEAETPPGGPRTEALPPARKEGDLPPPVVAVCHPPQGAPHLNSSTLRGSESCSLTENCPARRAVCASGA
;
A
#
# COMPACT_ATOMS: atom_id res chain seq x y z
N MET A 1 -1.66 -12.04 -8.64
CA MET A 1 -1.07 -13.39 -8.71
C MET A 1 0.43 -13.23 -8.56
N ALA A 2 1.02 -13.77 -7.48
CA ALA A 2 2.46 -13.88 -7.37
C ALA A 2 2.94 -14.81 -8.51
N SER A 3 3.78 -14.31 -9.40
CA SER A 3 4.34 -15.08 -10.52
C SER A 3 5.80 -15.40 -10.22
N ALA A 4 6.23 -16.62 -10.58
CA ALA A 4 7.61 -17.06 -10.37
C ALA A 4 8.63 -16.20 -11.16
N TYR A 5 8.20 -15.59 -12.25
CA TYR A 5 9.02 -14.73 -13.10
C TYR A 5 8.25 -13.51 -13.58
N LEU A 6 8.99 -12.50 -14.02
CA LEU A 6 8.44 -11.30 -14.63
C LEU A 6 8.25 -11.49 -16.13
N THR A 7 7.08 -11.12 -16.63
CA THR A 7 6.82 -11.11 -18.07
C THR A 7 7.62 -10.00 -18.76
N HIS A 8 7.87 -10.14 -20.06
CA HIS A 8 8.56 -9.10 -20.84
C HIS A 8 7.90 -7.73 -20.69
N GLN A 9 6.56 -7.68 -20.79
CA GLN A 9 5.78 -6.46 -20.57
C GLN A 9 6.03 -5.85 -19.17
N GLN A 10 6.02 -6.66 -18.11
CA GLN A 10 6.29 -6.18 -16.75
C GLN A 10 7.70 -5.62 -16.60
N LYS A 11 8.71 -6.22 -17.26
CA LYS A 11 10.08 -5.70 -17.27
C LYS A 11 10.15 -4.33 -17.94
N VAL A 12 9.55 -4.17 -19.13
CA VAL A 12 9.47 -2.88 -19.84
C VAL A 12 8.78 -1.82 -18.98
N LEU A 13 7.63 -2.15 -18.37
CA LEU A 13 6.90 -1.21 -17.51
C LEU A 13 7.70 -0.79 -16.26
N ARG A 14 8.46 -1.72 -15.68
CA ARG A 14 9.34 -1.43 -14.55
C ARG A 14 10.51 -0.53 -14.97
N LEU A 15 11.15 -0.82 -16.11
CA LEU A 15 12.20 0.03 -16.68
C LEU A 15 11.66 1.44 -16.92
N TYR A 16 10.53 1.58 -17.62
CA TYR A 16 9.89 2.87 -17.87
C TYR A 16 9.61 3.66 -16.58
N LYS A 17 9.03 3.01 -15.56
CA LYS A 17 8.79 3.65 -14.25
C LYS A 17 10.08 4.10 -13.58
N LYS A 18 11.14 3.27 -13.61
CA LYS A 18 12.46 3.62 -13.07
C LYS A 18 13.06 4.81 -13.82
N SER A 19 13.09 4.76 -15.15
CA SER A 19 13.61 5.84 -16.00
C SER A 19 12.94 7.18 -15.68
N LEU A 20 11.61 7.22 -15.52
CA LEU A 20 10.91 8.45 -15.14
C LEU A 20 11.31 8.97 -13.75
N ARG A 21 11.46 8.10 -12.74
CA ARG A 21 11.85 8.53 -11.38
C ARG A 21 13.29 9.04 -11.32
N HIS A 22 14.20 8.46 -12.08
CA HIS A 22 15.57 8.98 -12.18
C HIS A 22 15.61 10.28 -13.00
N LEU A 23 14.77 10.40 -14.03
CA LEU A 23 14.61 11.66 -14.77
C LEU A 23 14.07 12.77 -13.88
N GLU A 24 13.09 12.47 -13.00
CA GLU A 24 12.61 13.40 -11.96
C GLU A 24 13.71 13.80 -10.97
N SER A 25 14.68 12.90 -10.70
CA SER A 25 15.82 13.19 -9.83
C SER A 25 16.84 14.12 -10.50
N TRP A 26 17.07 13.98 -11.81
CA TRP A 26 17.91 14.91 -12.57
C TRP A 26 17.24 16.26 -12.85
N CYS A 27 15.96 16.24 -13.22
CA CYS A 27 15.17 17.41 -13.57
C CYS A 27 14.33 17.87 -12.38
N VAL A 28 14.93 18.66 -11.49
CA VAL A 28 14.27 19.14 -10.25
C VAL A 28 13.00 19.97 -10.55
N PHE A 29 13.02 20.80 -11.59
CA PHE A 29 11.89 21.65 -11.95
C PHE A 29 10.81 20.88 -12.75
N ARG A 30 9.55 21.08 -12.36
CA ARG A 30 8.42 20.29 -12.86
C ARG A 30 8.12 20.51 -14.34
N ASP A 31 8.32 21.73 -14.84
CA ASP A 31 8.19 22.13 -16.25
C ASP A 31 9.18 21.36 -17.14
N LYS A 32 10.48 21.41 -16.80
CA LYS A 32 11.54 20.68 -17.52
C LYS A 32 11.34 19.18 -17.45
N TYR A 33 11.01 18.66 -16.26
CA TYR A 33 10.68 17.25 -16.09
C TYR A 33 9.56 16.80 -17.03
N ARG A 34 8.47 17.58 -17.14
CA ARG A 34 7.34 17.21 -18.00
C ARG A 34 7.70 17.16 -19.47
N PHE A 35 8.50 18.11 -19.94
CA PHE A 35 9.00 18.10 -21.31
C PHE A 35 9.78 16.82 -21.62
N TYR A 36 10.80 16.50 -20.81
CA TYR A 36 11.64 15.31 -21.02
C TYR A 36 10.89 13.99 -20.77
N ALA A 37 9.92 13.96 -19.85
CA ALA A 37 9.07 12.79 -19.63
C ALA A 37 8.22 12.47 -20.87
N CYS A 38 7.70 13.49 -21.57
CA CYS A 38 6.98 13.30 -22.84
C CYS A 38 7.90 12.79 -23.95
N LEU A 39 9.13 13.30 -24.05
CA LEU A 39 10.13 12.79 -25.00
C LEU A 39 10.47 11.32 -24.72
N LEU A 40 10.66 10.96 -23.44
CA LEU A 40 10.90 9.57 -23.06
C LEU A 40 9.69 8.70 -23.41
N ARG A 41 8.46 9.15 -23.13
CA ARG A 41 7.24 8.42 -23.50
C ARG A 41 7.17 8.16 -25.01
N ALA A 42 7.49 9.15 -25.83
CA ALA A 42 7.51 9.03 -27.29
C ALA A 42 8.49 7.93 -27.76
N ARG A 43 9.73 7.91 -27.24
CA ARG A 43 10.72 6.85 -27.53
C ARG A 43 10.20 5.43 -27.23
N PHE A 44 9.47 5.28 -26.12
CA PHE A 44 8.86 4.00 -25.76
C PHE A 44 7.66 3.65 -26.65
N ASP A 45 6.86 4.64 -27.06
CA ASP A 45 5.69 4.43 -27.90
C ASP A 45 6.06 4.11 -29.36
N GLU A 46 7.17 4.65 -29.88
CA GLU A 46 7.73 4.30 -31.20
C GLU A 46 7.96 2.79 -31.35
N ASN A 47 8.42 2.13 -30.28
CA ASN A 47 8.79 0.70 -30.28
C ASN A 47 7.68 -0.20 -29.71
N LYS A 48 6.47 0.33 -29.48
CA LYS A 48 5.36 -0.39 -28.83
C LYS A 48 4.79 -1.53 -29.68
N HIS A 49 4.82 -1.39 -31.00
CA HIS A 49 4.18 -2.31 -31.95
C HIS A 49 5.14 -3.36 -32.54
N GLU A 50 6.35 -3.50 -31.99
CA GLU A 50 7.30 -4.52 -32.42
C GLU A 50 6.78 -5.93 -32.10
N LYS A 51 6.74 -6.81 -33.12
CA LYS A 51 6.22 -8.17 -33.00
C LYS A 51 7.31 -9.20 -32.72
N ASP A 52 8.55 -8.91 -33.12
CA ASP A 52 9.67 -9.81 -32.87
C ASP A 52 10.12 -9.73 -31.40
N MET A 53 9.92 -10.83 -30.68
CA MET A 53 10.28 -10.94 -29.27
C MET A 53 11.80 -10.94 -29.04
N VAL A 54 12.60 -11.45 -29.98
CA VAL A 54 14.07 -11.45 -29.84
C VAL A 54 14.57 -10.00 -29.92
N LYS A 55 14.15 -9.27 -30.95
CA LYS A 55 14.44 -7.84 -31.09
C LYS A 55 13.94 -7.03 -29.90
N ALA A 56 12.73 -7.29 -29.41
CA ALA A 56 12.18 -6.61 -28.23
C ALA A 56 13.06 -6.84 -26.97
N THR A 57 13.54 -8.06 -26.76
CA THR A 57 14.43 -8.37 -25.63
C THR A 57 15.81 -7.73 -25.77
N LEU A 58 16.34 -7.61 -27.00
CA LEU A 58 17.59 -6.92 -27.27
C LEU A 58 17.45 -5.42 -26.98
N MET A 59 16.37 -4.80 -27.43
CA MET A 59 16.06 -3.39 -27.16
C MET A 59 15.88 -3.13 -25.66
N LEU A 60 15.26 -4.06 -24.94
CA LEU A 60 15.16 -3.98 -23.49
C LEU A 60 16.54 -3.99 -22.82
N LYS A 61 17.43 -4.90 -23.21
CA LYS A 61 18.81 -4.96 -22.70
C LYS A 61 19.57 -3.65 -22.96
N ALA A 62 19.51 -3.15 -24.20
CA ALA A 62 20.13 -1.87 -24.56
C ALA A 62 19.55 -0.70 -23.74
N GLY A 63 18.24 -0.70 -23.50
CA GLY A 63 17.59 0.30 -22.65
C GLY A 63 17.98 0.21 -21.18
N GLU A 64 18.22 -1.00 -20.66
CA GLU A 64 18.74 -1.22 -19.30
C GLU A 64 20.20 -0.74 -19.16
N GLU A 65 21.04 -0.94 -20.18
CA GLU A 65 22.42 -0.44 -20.23
C GLU A 65 22.48 1.09 -20.33
N GLU A 66 21.65 1.71 -21.18
CA GLU A 66 21.50 3.17 -21.26
C GLU A 66 21.03 3.74 -19.91
N PHE A 67 20.05 3.09 -19.28
CA PHE A 67 19.55 3.51 -17.98
C PHE A 67 20.63 3.39 -16.89
N TRP A 68 21.39 2.29 -16.86
CA TRP A 68 22.45 2.07 -15.89
C TRP A 68 23.55 3.13 -15.98
N THR A 69 23.92 3.51 -17.19
CA THR A 69 24.96 4.53 -17.44
C THR A 69 24.52 5.93 -17.02
N ASN A 70 23.22 6.24 -17.18
CA ASN A 70 22.66 7.57 -16.94
C ASN A 70 21.90 7.71 -15.61
N GLN A 71 21.98 6.72 -14.72
CA GLN A 71 21.26 6.75 -13.46
C GLN A 71 21.79 7.85 -12.53
N HIS A 72 20.88 8.60 -11.91
CA HIS A 72 21.26 9.56 -10.88
C HIS A 72 21.93 8.84 -9.68
N PRO A 73 23.09 9.31 -9.18
CA PRO A 73 23.81 8.66 -8.07
C PRO A 73 22.99 8.53 -6.78
N GLN A 74 22.16 9.52 -6.48
CA GLN A 74 21.28 9.56 -5.31
C GLN A 74 19.84 9.83 -5.76
N PRO A 75 19.08 8.83 -6.22
CA PRO A 75 17.73 9.06 -6.71
C PRO A 75 16.81 9.56 -5.59
N TYR A 76 15.74 10.27 -5.97
CA TYR A 76 14.70 10.65 -5.03
C TYR A 76 13.90 9.42 -4.58
N ILE A 77 13.96 9.13 -3.28
CA ILE A 77 13.22 8.05 -2.63
C ILE A 77 12.19 8.69 -1.69
N PHE A 78 10.94 8.24 -1.77
CA PHE A 78 9.90 8.74 -0.88
C PHE A 78 10.21 8.38 0.58
N PRO A 79 9.86 9.23 1.56
CA PRO A 79 10.25 9.04 2.96
C PRO A 79 9.90 7.67 3.53
N ASP A 80 8.69 7.18 3.27
CA ASP A 80 8.17 5.90 3.81
C ASP A 80 8.48 4.69 2.93
N SER A 81 9.10 4.90 1.76
CA SER A 81 9.53 3.79 0.91
C SER A 81 10.85 3.18 1.40
N PRO A 82 11.14 1.92 1.09
CA PRO A 82 12.44 1.31 1.43
C PRO A 82 13.61 2.16 0.93
N GLY A 83 14.56 2.47 1.83
CA GLY A 83 15.68 3.39 1.55
C GLY A 83 15.36 4.89 1.70
N GLY A 84 14.13 5.24 2.07
CA GLY A 84 13.72 6.59 2.42
C GLY A 84 14.16 7.00 3.83
N THR A 85 14.04 8.29 4.14
CA THR A 85 14.52 8.87 5.41
C THR A 85 13.62 8.59 6.62
N SER A 86 12.37 8.15 6.42
CA SER A 86 11.43 7.74 7.48
C SER A 86 11.00 6.28 7.37
N TYR A 87 11.70 5.48 6.55
CA TYR A 87 11.45 4.05 6.42
C TYR A 87 11.57 3.37 7.79
N GLU A 88 10.54 2.59 8.17
CA GLU A 88 10.44 1.86 9.45
C GLU A 88 10.59 2.74 10.72
N ARG A 89 10.56 4.07 10.60
CA ARG A 89 10.69 5.01 11.73
C ARG A 89 9.69 4.72 12.86
N TYR A 90 8.48 4.30 12.48
CA TYR A 90 7.39 4.04 13.41
C TYR A 90 7.17 2.55 13.71
N GLU A 91 8.06 1.67 13.23
CA GLU A 91 7.95 0.22 13.48
C GLU A 91 8.06 -0.10 14.97
N CYS A 92 8.84 0.66 15.74
CA CYS A 92 8.98 0.51 17.18
C CYS A 92 7.68 0.73 17.97
N TYR A 93 6.70 1.44 17.40
CA TYR A 93 5.39 1.66 18.04
C TYR A 93 4.34 0.64 17.61
N LYS A 94 4.67 -0.24 16.66
CA LYS A 94 3.77 -1.28 16.16
C LYS A 94 3.79 -2.49 17.10
N VAL A 95 3.18 -2.34 18.27
CA VAL A 95 3.03 -3.43 19.23
C VAL A 95 2.00 -4.44 18.70
N PRO A 96 2.33 -5.74 18.63
CA PRO A 96 1.39 -6.72 18.12
C PRO A 96 0.23 -6.93 19.10
N ASP A 97 -0.97 -7.14 18.55
CA ASP A 97 -2.24 -7.17 19.30
C ASP A 97 -2.23 -8.17 20.47
N TRP A 98 -1.57 -9.32 20.31
CA TRP A 98 -1.53 -10.37 21.33
C TRP A 98 -0.85 -9.92 22.65
N VAL A 99 -0.05 -8.85 22.64
CA VAL A 99 0.58 -8.28 23.86
C VAL A 99 -0.47 -7.81 24.86
N LEU A 100 -1.62 -7.32 24.38
CA LEU A 100 -2.72 -6.84 25.22
C LEU A 100 -3.36 -7.97 26.07
N ASP A 101 -3.14 -9.25 25.73
CA ASP A 101 -3.61 -10.35 26.55
C ASP A 101 -2.84 -10.46 27.87
N TYR A 102 -1.60 -9.96 27.93
CA TYR A 102 -0.73 -10.01 29.13
C TYR A 102 -0.94 -8.84 30.11
N TRP A 103 -1.81 -7.87 29.79
CA TRP A 103 -2.09 -6.74 30.68
C TRP A 103 -2.72 -7.18 32.01
N HIS A 104 -2.41 -6.47 33.09
CA HIS A 104 -2.97 -6.77 34.40
C HIS A 104 -4.49 -6.49 34.41
N PRO A 105 -5.34 -7.28 35.10
CA PRO A 105 -6.79 -7.07 35.11
C PRO A 105 -7.23 -5.65 35.52
N SER A 106 -6.47 -4.97 36.39
CA SER A 106 -6.76 -3.57 36.75
C SER A 106 -6.59 -2.60 35.58
N GLU A 107 -5.62 -2.85 34.70
CA GLU A 107 -5.37 -2.04 33.49
C GLU A 107 -6.44 -2.34 32.43
N LYS A 108 -6.87 -3.60 32.32
CA LYS A 108 -7.96 -3.99 31.42
C LYS A 108 -9.30 -3.38 31.84
N ALA A 109 -9.56 -3.30 33.15
CA ALA A 109 -10.75 -2.68 33.71
C ALA A 109 -10.87 -1.18 33.38
N MET A 110 -9.78 -0.52 32.97
CA MET A 110 -9.81 0.87 32.46
C MET A 110 -10.55 0.98 31.13
N TYR A 111 -10.59 -0.10 30.32
CA TYR A 111 -11.16 -0.11 28.97
C TYR A 111 -12.19 -1.24 28.76
N PRO A 112 -13.30 -1.26 29.51
CA PRO A 112 -14.24 -2.40 29.53
C PRO A 112 -14.90 -2.65 28.15
N ASP A 113 -15.26 -1.60 27.43
CA ASP A 113 -15.91 -1.70 26.12
C ASP A 113 -14.95 -2.21 25.03
N TYR A 114 -13.67 -1.89 25.13
CA TYR A 114 -12.66 -2.35 24.19
C TYR A 114 -12.40 -3.85 24.38
N PHE A 115 -12.14 -4.28 25.62
CA PHE A 115 -11.85 -5.68 25.91
C PHE A 115 -13.07 -6.59 25.69
N SER A 116 -14.30 -6.12 25.97
CA SER A 116 -15.51 -6.90 25.65
C SER A 116 -15.68 -7.15 24.15
N LYS A 117 -15.42 -6.13 23.30
CA LYS A 117 -15.42 -6.29 21.84
C LYS A 117 -14.27 -7.19 21.37
N ARG A 118 -13.07 -7.05 21.92
CA ARG A 118 -11.91 -7.91 21.62
C ARG A 118 -12.23 -9.38 21.85
N GLU A 119 -12.92 -9.72 22.94
CA GLU A 119 -13.32 -11.10 23.21
C GLU A 119 -14.30 -11.65 22.17
N GLN A 120 -15.18 -10.82 21.60
CA GLN A 120 -16.03 -11.23 20.48
C GLN A 120 -15.19 -11.60 19.24
N TRP A 121 -14.17 -10.79 18.92
CA TRP A 121 -13.24 -11.07 17.83
C TRP A 121 -12.41 -12.34 18.07
N LYS A 122 -11.93 -12.56 19.29
CA LYS A 122 -11.20 -13.79 19.65
C LYS A 122 -12.08 -15.03 19.52
N LYS A 123 -13.35 -14.95 19.93
CA LYS A 123 -14.33 -16.03 19.74
C LYS A 123 -14.57 -16.31 18.26
N LEU A 124 -14.77 -15.27 17.44
CA LEU A 124 -14.94 -15.42 16.00
C LEU A 124 -13.72 -16.11 15.36
N ARG A 125 -12.51 -15.70 15.75
CA ARG A 125 -11.25 -16.31 15.27
C ARG A 125 -11.14 -17.79 15.64
N MET A 126 -11.45 -18.16 16.88
CA MET A 126 -11.43 -19.56 17.30
C MET A 126 -12.43 -20.41 16.53
N GLN A 127 -13.62 -19.86 16.22
CA GLN A 127 -14.65 -20.57 15.46
C GLN A 127 -14.33 -20.68 13.96
N SER A 128 -13.64 -19.70 13.39
CA SER A 128 -13.30 -19.70 11.96
C SER A 128 -12.07 -20.55 11.63
N TRP A 129 -11.13 -20.69 12.58
CA TRP A 129 -9.84 -21.36 12.34
C TRP A 129 -9.98 -22.77 11.76
N ASP A 130 -10.79 -23.64 12.39
CA ASP A 130 -10.95 -25.03 11.92
C ASP A 130 -11.57 -25.09 10.51
N ARG A 131 -12.46 -24.15 10.18
CA ARG A 131 -13.10 -24.05 8.85
C ARG A 131 -12.12 -23.56 7.80
N GLU A 132 -11.31 -22.56 8.13
CA GLU A 132 -10.25 -22.02 7.28
C GLU A 132 -9.22 -23.10 6.95
N VAL A 133 -8.76 -23.86 7.96
CA VAL A 133 -7.83 -24.98 7.78
C VAL A 133 -8.45 -26.08 6.92
N ALA A 134 -9.69 -26.49 7.20
CA ALA A 134 -10.38 -27.49 6.40
C ALA A 134 -10.56 -27.04 4.93
N GLN A 135 -10.83 -25.77 4.69
CA GLN A 135 -10.91 -25.22 3.34
C GLN A 135 -9.54 -25.27 2.64
N LEU A 136 -8.46 -24.89 3.33
CA LEU A 136 -7.11 -24.94 2.79
C LEU A 136 -6.69 -26.38 2.47
N GLU A 137 -6.93 -27.33 3.36
CA GLU A 137 -6.61 -28.75 3.13
C GLU A 137 -7.40 -29.33 1.95
N ALA A 138 -8.67 -28.93 1.79
CA ALA A 138 -9.50 -29.38 0.68
C ALA A 138 -9.09 -28.76 -0.67
N GLU A 139 -8.69 -27.48 -0.70
CA GLU A 139 -8.30 -26.78 -1.94
C GLU A 139 -6.81 -26.98 -2.30
N THR A 140 -5.98 -27.42 -1.35
CA THR A 140 -4.53 -27.60 -1.59
C THR A 140 -4.26 -28.92 -2.34
N PRO A 141 -3.52 -28.87 -3.46
CA PRO A 141 -3.10 -30.09 -4.16
C PRO A 141 -2.23 -31.01 -3.28
N PRO A 142 -2.20 -32.33 -3.54
CA PRO A 142 -1.44 -33.30 -2.70
C PRO A 142 0.08 -33.06 -2.67
N GLY A 143 0.63 -32.32 -3.62
CA GLY A 143 2.04 -31.91 -3.66
C GLY A 143 2.34 -30.56 -2.98
N GLY A 144 1.37 -30.00 -2.24
CA GLY A 144 1.43 -28.68 -1.65
C GLY A 144 0.96 -27.55 -2.57
N PRO A 145 0.89 -26.30 -2.06
CA PRO A 145 0.45 -25.15 -2.83
C PRO A 145 1.48 -24.77 -3.90
N ARG A 146 1.01 -24.51 -5.13
CA ARG A 146 1.87 -24.11 -6.26
C ARG A 146 2.26 -22.62 -6.24
N THR A 147 1.46 -21.80 -5.58
CA THR A 147 1.65 -20.34 -5.47
C THR A 147 1.25 -19.88 -4.07
N GLU A 148 1.71 -18.69 -3.68
CA GLU A 148 1.36 -18.04 -2.40
C GLU A 148 -0.07 -17.47 -2.38
N ALA A 149 -0.85 -17.66 -3.45
CA ALA A 149 -2.19 -17.10 -3.54
C ALA A 149 -3.17 -17.90 -2.69
N LEU A 150 -3.79 -17.22 -1.74
CA LEU A 150 -4.77 -17.81 -0.83
C LEU A 150 -6.19 -17.76 -1.45
N PRO A 151 -7.03 -18.78 -1.21
CA PRO A 151 -8.38 -18.81 -1.74
C PRO A 151 -9.31 -17.85 -0.96
N PRO A 152 -10.31 -17.24 -1.63
CA PRO A 152 -11.35 -16.49 -0.95
C PRO A 152 -12.30 -17.44 -0.18
N ALA A 153 -13.06 -16.89 0.77
CA ALA A 153 -14.14 -17.64 1.42
C ALA A 153 -15.20 -18.07 0.38
N ARG A 154 -15.65 -19.33 0.46
CA ARG A 154 -16.61 -19.91 -0.52
C ARG A 154 -18.05 -19.91 -0.04
N LYS A 155 -18.27 -20.00 1.27
CA LYS A 155 -19.61 -20.13 1.88
C LYS A 155 -19.96 -18.86 2.63
N GLU A 156 -21.26 -18.59 2.70
CA GLU A 156 -21.78 -17.47 3.48
C GLU A 156 -21.54 -17.71 4.97
N GLY A 157 -20.93 -16.72 5.65
CA GLY A 157 -20.57 -16.80 7.06
C GLY A 157 -19.16 -17.35 7.35
N ASP A 158 -18.45 -17.88 6.34
CA ASP A 158 -17.04 -18.25 6.49
C ASP A 158 -16.12 -17.07 6.20
N LEU A 159 -14.97 -17.06 6.87
CA LEU A 159 -13.95 -16.02 6.76
C LEU A 159 -12.80 -16.47 5.83
N PRO A 160 -12.14 -15.54 5.09
CA PRO A 160 -11.13 -15.92 4.10
C PRO A 160 -9.79 -16.34 4.74
N PRO A 161 -9.24 -17.53 4.42
CA PRO A 161 -8.03 -18.04 5.07
C PRO A 161 -6.73 -17.34 4.62
N PRO A 162 -5.76 -17.03 5.52
CA PRO A 162 -5.88 -16.83 6.95
C PRO A 162 -6.19 -15.36 7.29
N VAL A 163 -7.32 -15.12 7.96
CA VAL A 163 -7.79 -13.75 8.28
C VAL A 163 -6.86 -13.01 9.24
N VAL A 164 -6.18 -13.74 10.13
CA VAL A 164 -5.55 -13.16 11.33
C VAL A 164 -4.42 -12.20 11.00
N ALA A 165 -3.53 -12.56 10.07
CA ALA A 165 -2.35 -11.75 9.76
C ALA A 165 -2.69 -10.49 8.94
N VAL A 166 -3.79 -10.55 8.17
CA VAL A 166 -4.17 -9.48 7.24
C VAL A 166 -5.15 -8.49 7.87
N CYS A 167 -6.02 -8.93 8.79
CA CYS A 167 -7.07 -8.08 9.37
C CYS A 167 -6.69 -7.38 10.68
N HIS A 168 -5.65 -7.86 11.38
CA HIS A 168 -5.13 -7.20 12.59
C HIS A 168 -3.64 -6.82 12.48
N PRO A 169 -3.19 -6.17 11.39
CA PRO A 169 -1.85 -5.63 11.36
C PRO A 169 -1.74 -4.51 12.40
N PRO A 170 -0.61 -4.41 13.13
CA PRO A 170 -0.39 -3.25 13.98
C PRO A 170 -0.43 -2.00 13.10
N GLN A 171 -1.23 -1.01 13.50
CA GLN A 171 -1.42 0.19 12.70
C GLN A 171 -0.08 0.93 12.57
N GLY A 172 0.23 1.43 11.36
CA GLY A 172 1.25 2.45 11.20
C GLY A 172 0.95 3.68 12.06
N ALA A 173 1.91 4.61 12.17
CA ALA A 173 1.82 5.79 13.03
C ALA A 173 0.37 6.30 13.12
N PRO A 174 -0.19 6.48 14.33
CA PRO A 174 -1.53 7.03 14.45
C PRO A 174 -1.52 8.32 13.64
N HIS A 175 -2.31 8.38 12.59
CA HIS A 175 -2.56 9.65 11.92
C HIS A 175 -3.07 10.55 13.04
N LEU A 176 -2.21 11.48 13.48
CA LEU A 176 -2.61 12.63 14.25
C LEU A 176 -3.51 13.42 13.32
N ASN A 177 -4.75 12.96 13.18
CA ASN A 177 -5.84 13.73 12.65
C ASN A 177 -5.92 14.93 13.60
N SER A 178 -5.44 16.07 13.13
CA SER A 178 -5.49 17.36 13.84
C SER A 178 -6.91 17.79 14.21
N SER A 179 -7.93 16.99 13.87
CA SER A 179 -9.31 17.12 14.28
C SER A 179 -9.63 16.58 15.68
N THR A 180 -8.83 15.67 16.26
CA THR A 180 -9.14 15.04 17.57
C THR A 180 -8.65 15.85 18.78
N LEU A 181 -7.93 16.96 18.55
CA LEU A 181 -7.56 17.95 19.59
C LEU A 181 -8.51 19.16 19.66
N ARG A 182 -9.67 19.11 19.00
CA ARG A 182 -10.80 19.97 19.38
C ARG A 182 -11.68 19.17 20.32
N GLY A 183 -11.34 19.30 21.61
CA GLY A 183 -12.21 18.89 22.69
C GLY A 183 -13.60 19.49 22.52
N SER A 184 -14.56 18.79 23.10
CA SER A 184 -15.93 19.20 23.34
C SER A 184 -16.00 20.57 24.01
N GLU A 185 -15.91 21.64 23.22
CA GLU A 185 -16.47 22.93 23.56
C GLU A 185 -17.71 23.09 22.69
N SER A 186 -18.86 22.80 23.27
CA SER A 186 -20.14 23.34 22.84
C SER A 186 -20.07 24.86 23.01
N CYS A 187 -19.44 25.55 22.07
CA CYS A 187 -19.46 27.00 21.98
C CYS A 187 -20.65 27.40 21.11
N SER A 188 -21.76 27.70 21.78
CA SER A 188 -22.96 28.30 21.24
C SER A 188 -22.67 29.70 20.68
N LEU A 189 -22.14 29.78 19.46
CA LEU A 189 -22.01 31.02 18.70
C LEU A 189 -22.31 30.75 17.22
N THR A 190 -23.51 30.26 16.94
CA THR A 190 -24.14 30.40 15.63
C THR A 190 -25.05 31.62 15.69
N GLU A 191 -24.49 32.80 15.40
CA GLU A 191 -25.19 33.93 14.79
C GLU A 191 -24.16 35.06 14.57
N ASN A 192 -24.07 35.54 13.33
CA ASN A 192 -23.23 36.65 12.86
C ASN A 192 -21.74 36.39 12.55
N CYS A 193 -21.47 35.89 11.34
CA CYS A 193 -20.23 36.25 10.63
C CYS A 193 -20.50 36.42 9.11
N PRO A 194 -20.40 37.63 8.53
CA PRO A 194 -20.91 37.96 7.19
C PRO A 194 -19.95 37.64 6.02
N ALA A 195 -18.99 36.73 6.19
CA ALA A 195 -17.89 36.55 5.22
C ALA A 195 -18.02 35.33 4.28
N ARG A 196 -19.19 34.67 4.19
CA ARG A 196 -19.36 33.45 3.38
C ARG A 196 -20.31 33.55 2.18
N ARG A 197 -20.64 34.77 1.73
CA ARG A 197 -21.63 35.00 0.65
C ARG A 197 -21.06 35.44 -0.72
N ALA A 198 -19.76 35.30 -0.97
CA ALA A 198 -19.15 35.96 -2.14
C ALA A 198 -18.47 35.06 -3.20
N VAL A 199 -18.50 33.72 -3.14
CA VAL A 199 -17.72 32.89 -4.12
C VAL A 199 -18.54 31.80 -4.82
N CYS A 200 -19.87 31.83 -4.76
CA CYS A 200 -20.72 30.96 -5.57
C CYS A 200 -21.78 31.78 -6.32
N ALA A 201 -21.36 32.71 -7.18
CA ALA A 201 -22.24 33.37 -8.15
C ALA A 201 -21.43 34.02 -9.30
N SER A 202 -20.81 33.22 -10.15
CA SER A 202 -20.42 33.62 -11.52
C SER A 202 -19.94 32.41 -12.32
N GLY A 203 -20.91 31.62 -12.77
CA GLY A 203 -20.74 30.67 -13.87
C GLY A 203 -21.61 31.11 -15.03
N ALA A 204 -21.03 31.92 -15.92
CA ALA A 204 -21.39 32.12 -17.33
C ALA A 204 -20.20 32.82 -18.00
#